data_AF-A0A9D1KEM4-F1
#
_entry.id   AF-A0A9D1KEM4-F1
#
_cell.length_a   1.000
_cell.length_b   1.000
_cell.length_c   1.000
_cell.angle_alpha   90.00
_cell.angle_beta   90.00
_cell.angle_gamma   90.00
#
_symmetry.space_group_name_H-M   'P 1'
#
loop_
_entity.id
_entity.type
_entity.pdbx_description
1 polymer ?
#
loop_
_entity_poly.entity_id
_entity_poly.type
_entity_poly.pdbx_seq_one_letter_code
_entity_poly.pdbx_strand_id
1 'polypeptide(L)'
;MQVYWGDLHNHCDITYGYGSQANALARAADHLDFCAITGHAMWPDIVERNEETAFIIDFHQEGFKKLRDHWDEVRREIAAANGPDFVTFQAYEMHSGQYGDHHIVSPDDQLPLIYRNSPGELKRDAGVPAITIVHHIGYPPSYRGIDWDLFDERVTPLVEVCSKHGCAMSETAPFPYYHDMGPRDSRNTVYEGLKRGLHFGFVGSTDHHAGYPGSYGDGKLAALAEAKTRESIWEAFLNRRTYAVTGDRIRCNFTVNGALMGSILPPSKKREICWNVEACYPINKIVLYRNLKPVQVVCGESLLPLSQKSGKYKLRIETGWGNNEEEAYEWQCSVQVTDGKIIGAEPCFRGRSVLSPKDTDTSGRDKVNDLPNRILSLTPDSCSWQCFTFKNMTTLHPQTCAVILEVEGDPSTQVSVDINGRRETRTIAQLLEAGYAGEMKKWHSQAFKVHTAVPACRYQVSGSFSDTAGEGQKEDFYHLEVSQLNGHWAFVTPVWVKC
;
A
#
# COMPACT_ATOMS: atom_id res chain seq x y z
N MET A 1 0.39 1.77 20.16
CA MET A 1 0.35 0.78 19.06
C MET A 1 1.48 1.05 18.10
N GLN A 2 2.00 0.01 17.46
CA GLN A 2 3.01 0.09 16.40
C GLN A 2 2.32 0.02 15.03
N VAL A 3 2.97 0.50 13.98
CA VAL A 3 2.47 0.41 12.60
C VAL A 3 3.18 -0.75 11.90
N TYR A 4 2.39 -1.69 11.41
CA TYR A 4 2.85 -2.79 10.56
C TYR A 4 2.37 -2.60 9.13
N TRP A 5 3.21 -2.98 8.18
CA TRP A 5 3.00 -2.77 6.75
C TRP A 5 2.69 -4.07 6.03
N GLY A 6 1.64 -4.09 5.22
CA GLY A 6 1.28 -5.29 4.49
C GLY A 6 0.52 -5.05 3.20
N ASP A 7 0.12 -6.16 2.58
CA ASP A 7 -0.63 -6.22 1.33
C ASP A 7 -1.57 -7.43 1.39
N LEU A 8 -2.88 -7.21 1.22
CA LEU A 8 -3.91 -8.25 1.35
C LEU A 8 -4.54 -8.62 0.00
N HIS A 9 -4.24 -7.89 -1.07
CA HIS A 9 -4.75 -8.15 -2.39
C HIS A 9 -3.62 -8.08 -3.40
N ASN A 10 -3.11 -9.25 -3.75
CA ASN A 10 -2.13 -9.46 -4.80
C ASN A 10 -2.29 -10.88 -5.34
N HIS A 11 -1.81 -11.09 -6.56
CA HIS A 11 -1.93 -12.33 -7.29
C HIS A 11 -0.58 -12.87 -7.72
N CYS A 12 -0.57 -14.19 -7.89
CA CYS A 12 0.56 -14.93 -8.42
C CYS A 12 0.03 -16.07 -9.31
N ASP A 13 0.90 -17.01 -9.65
CA ASP A 13 0.59 -18.13 -10.53
C ASP A 13 -0.39 -19.16 -9.95
N ILE A 14 -0.90 -19.02 -8.72
CA ILE A 14 -1.93 -19.93 -8.19
C ILE A 14 -3.26 -19.83 -8.96
N THR A 15 -3.44 -18.74 -9.72
CA THR A 15 -4.52 -18.53 -10.68
C THR A 15 -3.96 -18.09 -12.04
N TYR A 16 -4.49 -17.04 -12.66
CA TYR A 16 -4.04 -16.49 -13.94
C TYR A 16 -3.03 -15.33 -13.79
N GLY A 17 -2.43 -15.16 -12.60
CA GLY A 17 -1.27 -14.28 -12.41
C GLY A 17 0.04 -14.95 -12.83
N TYR A 18 1.14 -14.23 -12.62
CA TYR A 18 2.50 -14.71 -12.86
C TYR A 18 3.35 -14.67 -11.59
N GLY A 19 4.48 -15.38 -11.61
CA GLY A 19 5.36 -15.51 -10.45
C GLY A 19 4.86 -16.57 -9.49
N SER A 20 5.75 -17.43 -8.98
CA SER A 20 5.34 -18.49 -8.06
C SER A 20 4.86 -17.96 -6.72
N GLN A 21 3.94 -18.67 -6.06
CA GLN A 21 3.56 -18.36 -4.67
C GLN A 21 4.77 -18.29 -3.73
N ALA A 22 5.70 -19.24 -3.84
CA ALA A 22 6.93 -19.25 -3.03
C ALA A 22 7.77 -17.98 -3.26
N ASN A 23 7.89 -17.52 -4.50
CA ASN A 23 8.59 -16.28 -4.82
C ASN A 23 7.84 -15.06 -4.27
N ALA A 24 6.52 -15.00 -4.42
CA ALA A 24 5.70 -13.91 -3.90
C ALA A 24 5.83 -13.78 -2.37
N LEU A 25 5.77 -14.91 -1.64
CA LEU A 25 5.97 -14.95 -0.18
C LEU A 25 7.39 -14.54 0.21
N ALA A 26 8.42 -15.01 -0.49
CA ALA A 26 9.81 -14.61 -0.23
C ALA A 26 10.01 -13.10 -0.44
N ARG A 27 9.45 -12.54 -1.53
CA ARG A 27 9.50 -11.10 -1.82
C ARG A 27 8.72 -10.28 -0.80
N ALA A 28 7.56 -10.75 -0.35
CA ALA A 28 6.82 -10.12 0.72
C ALA A 28 7.65 -10.09 2.03
N ALA A 29 8.25 -11.21 2.43
CA ALA A 29 9.05 -11.31 3.65
C ALA A 29 10.31 -10.42 3.63
N ASP A 30 10.86 -10.09 2.45
CA ASP A 30 12.01 -9.19 2.32
C ASP A 30 11.68 -7.73 2.74
N HIS A 31 10.40 -7.33 2.80
CA HIS A 31 10.04 -5.93 3.11
C HIS A 31 8.72 -5.68 3.86
N LEU A 32 7.75 -6.59 3.86
CA LEU A 32 6.47 -6.43 4.55
C LEU A 32 6.50 -7.12 5.92
N ASP A 33 5.63 -6.64 6.82
CA ASP A 33 5.39 -7.26 8.11
C ASP A 33 4.33 -8.36 8.03
N PHE A 34 3.39 -8.23 7.08
CA PHE A 34 2.38 -9.25 6.82
C PHE A 34 1.87 -9.24 5.37
N CYS A 35 1.32 -10.36 4.91
CA CYS A 35 0.60 -10.41 3.63
C CYS A 35 -0.51 -11.46 3.59
N ALA A 36 -1.35 -11.36 2.57
CA ALA A 36 -2.13 -12.48 2.04
C ALA A 36 -1.74 -12.68 0.56
N ILE A 37 -1.83 -13.90 0.04
CA ILE A 37 -1.80 -14.17 -1.40
C ILE A 37 -3.22 -14.56 -1.79
N THR A 38 -3.82 -13.86 -2.75
CA THR A 38 -5.28 -13.83 -2.91
C THR A 38 -5.69 -14.37 -4.27
N GLY A 39 -5.78 -15.69 -4.45
CA GLY A 39 -6.16 -16.26 -5.74
C GLY A 39 -7.61 -15.96 -6.12
N HIS A 40 -7.87 -15.72 -7.41
CA HIS A 40 -9.23 -15.62 -7.94
C HIS A 40 -10.00 -16.94 -7.86
N ALA A 41 -11.15 -16.95 -7.17
CA ALA A 41 -11.89 -18.17 -6.87
C ALA A 41 -13.21 -18.33 -7.63
N MET A 42 -13.95 -17.23 -7.82
CA MET A 42 -15.32 -17.31 -8.35
C MET A 42 -15.85 -15.99 -8.93
N TRP A 43 -16.85 -16.08 -9.80
CA TRP A 43 -17.66 -14.96 -10.30
C TRP A 43 -19.13 -15.42 -10.45
N PRO A 44 -19.95 -15.32 -9.37
CA PRO A 44 -21.26 -15.97 -9.34
C PRO A 44 -22.30 -15.37 -10.29
N ASP A 45 -22.18 -14.08 -10.57
CA ASP A 45 -23.03 -13.31 -11.49
C ASP A 45 -22.33 -13.00 -12.82
N ILE A 46 -21.40 -13.88 -13.23
CA ILE A 46 -20.77 -13.78 -14.55
C ILE A 46 -21.82 -13.88 -15.65
N VAL A 47 -21.66 -13.07 -16.69
CA VAL A 47 -22.58 -13.06 -17.85
C VAL A 47 -22.68 -14.43 -18.51
N GLU A 48 -23.80 -14.68 -19.19
CA GLU A 48 -24.02 -15.94 -19.91
C GLU A 48 -22.98 -16.12 -21.04
N ARG A 49 -22.56 -17.37 -21.23
CA ARG A 49 -21.57 -17.73 -22.25
C ARG A 49 -22.19 -17.75 -23.65
N ASN A 50 -21.71 -16.88 -24.52
CA ASN A 50 -22.01 -16.84 -25.95
C ASN A 50 -20.70 -16.67 -26.75
N GLU A 51 -20.78 -16.47 -28.07
CA GLU A 51 -19.59 -16.34 -28.92
C GLU A 51 -18.71 -15.14 -28.54
N GLU A 52 -19.28 -14.03 -28.07
CA GLU A 52 -18.56 -12.81 -27.69
C GLU A 52 -17.94 -12.93 -26.29
N THR A 53 -18.61 -13.63 -25.37
CA THR A 53 -18.20 -13.75 -23.96
C THR A 53 -17.40 -15.03 -23.66
N ALA A 54 -17.29 -15.96 -24.61
CA ALA A 54 -16.59 -17.23 -24.43
C ALA A 54 -15.16 -17.05 -23.91
N PHE A 55 -14.37 -16.16 -24.53
CA PHE A 55 -12.97 -15.94 -24.15
C PHE A 55 -12.82 -15.56 -22.67
N ILE A 56 -13.58 -14.55 -22.22
CA ILE A 56 -13.44 -14.03 -20.86
C ILE A 56 -13.95 -15.04 -19.82
N ILE A 57 -15.02 -15.77 -20.13
CA ILE A 57 -15.58 -16.79 -19.23
C ILE A 57 -14.62 -17.98 -19.12
N ASP A 58 -14.12 -18.49 -20.25
CA ASP A 58 -13.24 -19.65 -20.29
C ASP A 58 -11.93 -19.34 -19.54
N PHE A 59 -11.36 -18.14 -19.74
CA PHE A 59 -10.18 -17.65 -19.02
C PHE A 59 -10.36 -17.66 -17.49
N HIS A 60 -11.46 -17.08 -16.99
CA HIS A 60 -11.72 -17.06 -15.56
C HIS A 60 -12.01 -18.45 -15.00
N GLN A 61 -12.79 -19.27 -15.72
CA GLN A 61 -13.12 -20.63 -15.28
C GLN A 61 -11.88 -21.52 -15.16
N GLU A 62 -10.91 -21.37 -16.06
CA GLU A 62 -9.63 -22.07 -15.97
C GLU A 62 -8.83 -21.64 -14.73
N GLY A 63 -8.73 -20.33 -14.47
CA GLY A 63 -8.09 -19.81 -13.26
C GLY A 63 -8.75 -20.28 -11.96
N PHE A 64 -10.09 -20.22 -11.89
CA PHE A 64 -10.85 -20.70 -10.74
C PHE A 64 -10.67 -22.20 -10.52
N LYS A 65 -10.58 -22.97 -11.61
CA LYS A 65 -10.31 -24.41 -11.56
C LYS A 65 -8.91 -24.69 -11.02
N LYS A 66 -7.90 -23.95 -11.49
CA LYS A 66 -6.53 -24.08 -11.00
C LYS A 66 -6.44 -23.88 -9.49
N LEU A 67 -7.03 -22.80 -8.96
CA LEU A 67 -7.05 -22.57 -7.52
C LEU A 67 -7.74 -23.70 -6.76
N ARG A 68 -8.91 -24.14 -7.26
CA ARG A 68 -9.71 -25.18 -6.61
C ARG A 68 -9.01 -26.53 -6.57
N ASP A 69 -8.33 -26.92 -7.63
CA ASP A 69 -7.60 -28.19 -7.69
C ASP A 69 -6.37 -28.21 -6.76
N HIS A 70 -5.82 -27.03 -6.42
CA HIS A 70 -4.58 -26.87 -5.65
C HIS A 70 -4.76 -26.18 -4.28
N TRP A 71 -5.99 -25.92 -3.83
CA TRP A 71 -6.24 -25.08 -2.65
C TRP A 71 -5.57 -25.59 -1.37
N ASP A 72 -5.56 -26.90 -1.14
CA ASP A 72 -4.91 -27.49 0.04
C ASP A 72 -3.39 -27.27 0.06
N GLU A 73 -2.77 -27.28 -1.11
CA GLU A 73 -1.34 -26.96 -1.28
C GLU A 73 -1.08 -25.48 -1.04
N VAL A 74 -1.89 -24.61 -1.67
CA VAL A 74 -1.83 -23.15 -1.53
C VAL A 74 -1.87 -22.75 -0.05
N ARG A 75 -2.88 -23.22 0.70
CA ARG A 75 -3.03 -22.88 2.12
C ARG A 75 -1.88 -23.38 2.98
N ARG A 76 -1.43 -24.61 2.73
CA ARG A 76 -0.34 -25.24 3.49
C ARG A 76 0.95 -24.43 3.36
N GLU A 77 1.26 -23.96 2.17
CA GLU A 77 2.43 -23.11 1.93
C GLU A 77 2.30 -21.73 2.57
N ILE A 78 1.14 -21.08 2.45
CA ILE A 78 0.86 -19.80 3.14
C ILE A 78 1.01 -19.96 4.66
N ALA A 79 0.47 -21.03 5.23
CA ALA A 79 0.57 -21.33 6.66
C ALA A 79 2.03 -21.57 7.09
N ALA A 80 2.81 -22.30 6.28
CA ALA A 80 4.21 -22.60 6.56
C ALA A 80 5.11 -21.35 6.52
N ALA A 81 4.74 -20.32 5.76
CA ALA A 81 5.47 -19.06 5.70
C ALA A 81 5.22 -18.12 6.89
N ASN A 82 4.21 -18.40 7.73
CA ASN A 82 3.93 -17.60 8.92
C ASN A 82 5.01 -17.77 10.00
N GLY A 83 5.53 -16.67 10.52
CA GLY A 83 6.57 -16.67 11.55
C GLY A 83 6.63 -15.35 12.33
N PRO A 84 7.58 -15.23 13.28
CA PRO A 84 7.72 -14.05 14.12
C PRO A 84 8.11 -12.79 13.34
N ASP A 85 8.83 -12.95 12.23
CA ASP A 85 9.32 -11.84 11.41
C ASP A 85 8.33 -11.42 10.32
N PHE A 86 7.44 -12.34 9.92
CA PHE A 86 6.50 -12.19 8.80
C PHE A 86 5.20 -12.97 9.05
N VAL A 87 4.07 -12.26 9.05
CA VAL A 87 2.75 -12.84 9.33
C VAL A 87 2.00 -13.11 8.02
N THR A 88 1.35 -14.26 7.90
CA THR A 88 0.51 -14.58 6.74
C THR A 88 -0.95 -14.77 7.11
N PHE A 89 -1.82 -14.43 6.15
CA PHE A 89 -3.27 -14.67 6.19
C PHE A 89 -3.70 -15.50 4.99
N GLN A 90 -4.73 -16.32 5.17
CA GLN A 90 -5.37 -17.06 4.08
C GLN A 90 -6.38 -16.15 3.38
N ALA A 91 -6.41 -16.15 2.04
CA ALA A 91 -7.35 -15.35 1.28
C ALA A 91 -7.67 -15.93 -0.11
N TYR A 92 -8.83 -15.54 -0.65
CA TYR A 92 -9.17 -15.72 -2.06
C TYR A 92 -10.23 -14.70 -2.50
N GLU A 93 -10.29 -14.43 -3.79
CA GLU A 93 -11.12 -13.39 -4.39
C GLU A 93 -12.43 -13.93 -4.99
N MET A 94 -13.52 -13.24 -4.69
CA MET A 94 -14.83 -13.34 -5.31
C MET A 94 -15.10 -12.09 -6.15
N HIS A 95 -15.37 -12.31 -7.43
CA HIS A 95 -15.86 -11.27 -8.31
C HIS A 95 -17.37 -11.10 -8.20
N SER A 96 -17.85 -9.86 -8.37
CA SER A 96 -19.29 -9.62 -8.52
C SER A 96 -19.60 -8.35 -9.29
N GLY A 97 -20.53 -8.45 -10.24
CA GLY A 97 -21.16 -7.29 -10.86
C GLY A 97 -22.12 -6.56 -9.91
N GLN A 98 -22.84 -7.31 -9.07
CA GLN A 98 -23.83 -6.77 -8.13
C GLN A 98 -23.21 -6.14 -6.88
N TYR A 99 -22.27 -6.83 -6.22
CA TYR A 99 -21.71 -6.39 -4.94
C TYR A 99 -20.38 -5.62 -5.11
N GLY A 100 -19.80 -5.65 -6.31
CA GLY A 100 -18.39 -5.33 -6.51
C GLY A 100 -17.49 -6.46 -6.02
N ASP A 101 -16.22 -6.38 -6.35
CA ASP A 101 -15.29 -7.46 -6.05
C ASP A 101 -14.81 -7.43 -4.61
N HIS A 102 -14.69 -8.62 -4.04
CA HIS A 102 -14.31 -8.83 -2.66
C HIS A 102 -13.29 -9.93 -2.56
N HIS A 103 -12.35 -9.83 -1.63
CA HIS A 103 -11.64 -11.00 -1.14
C HIS A 103 -12.08 -11.34 0.27
N ILE A 104 -12.16 -12.64 0.58
CA ILE A 104 -12.26 -13.11 1.95
C ILE A 104 -10.86 -13.27 2.52
N VAL A 105 -10.66 -12.87 3.77
CA VAL A 105 -9.40 -13.03 4.50
C VAL A 105 -9.66 -13.66 5.86
N SER A 106 -8.76 -14.55 6.29
CA SER A 106 -8.86 -15.30 7.54
C SER A 106 -7.48 -15.46 8.20
N PRO A 107 -7.39 -15.35 9.55
CA PRO A 107 -6.20 -15.72 10.30
C PRO A 107 -6.10 -17.24 10.54
N ASP A 108 -7.17 -17.99 10.24
CA ASP A 108 -7.22 -19.44 10.39
C ASP A 108 -6.65 -20.13 9.14
N ASP A 109 -5.63 -20.97 9.35
CA ASP A 109 -5.00 -21.78 8.29
C ASP A 109 -5.96 -22.81 7.69
N GLN A 110 -7.11 -23.04 8.32
CA GLN A 110 -8.17 -23.94 7.87
C GLN A 110 -9.29 -23.26 7.05
N LEU A 111 -9.12 -22.03 6.55
CA LEU A 111 -10.07 -21.38 5.63
C LEU A 111 -10.46 -22.27 4.44
N PRO A 112 -11.71 -22.71 4.27
CA PRO A 112 -12.09 -23.53 3.13
C PRO A 112 -12.34 -22.69 1.88
N LEU A 113 -12.06 -23.25 0.69
CA LEU A 113 -12.48 -22.67 -0.58
C LEU A 113 -13.93 -23.09 -0.83
N ILE A 114 -14.86 -22.16 -0.63
CA ILE A 114 -16.30 -22.38 -0.82
C ILE A 114 -16.85 -21.38 -1.82
N TYR A 115 -17.92 -21.75 -2.53
CA TYR A 115 -18.56 -20.92 -3.55
C TYR A 115 -19.89 -20.39 -3.02
N ARG A 116 -20.11 -19.07 -3.11
CA ARG A 116 -21.33 -18.39 -2.65
C ARG A 116 -21.69 -17.24 -3.59
N ASN A 117 -22.92 -16.75 -3.49
CA ASN A 117 -23.44 -15.73 -4.41
C ASN A 117 -23.34 -14.31 -3.86
N SER A 118 -22.93 -14.15 -2.59
CA SER A 118 -22.70 -12.84 -1.97
C SER A 118 -21.54 -12.87 -0.97
N PRO A 119 -20.86 -11.74 -0.72
CA PRO A 119 -19.85 -11.61 0.32
C PRO A 119 -20.38 -12.01 1.71
N GLY A 120 -21.65 -11.70 1.99
CA GLY A 120 -22.30 -12.03 3.26
C GLY A 120 -22.51 -13.53 3.46
N GLU A 121 -22.92 -14.26 2.41
CA GLU A 121 -22.96 -15.72 2.42
C GLU A 121 -21.57 -16.32 2.56
N LEU A 122 -20.60 -15.79 1.80
CA LEU A 122 -19.22 -16.26 1.82
C LEU A 122 -18.62 -16.18 3.23
N LYS A 123 -18.78 -15.04 3.91
CA LYS A 123 -18.32 -14.85 5.29
C LYS A 123 -19.04 -15.78 6.28
N ARG A 124 -20.37 -15.88 6.21
CA ARG A 124 -21.14 -16.71 7.16
C ARG A 124 -20.77 -18.18 7.07
N ASP A 125 -20.59 -18.68 5.86
CA ASP A 125 -20.44 -20.10 5.60
C ASP A 125 -18.98 -20.56 5.58
N ALA A 126 -18.01 -19.64 5.68
CA ALA A 126 -16.58 -19.96 5.75
C ALA A 126 -16.23 -20.88 6.93
N GLY A 127 -17.03 -20.87 8.01
CA GLY A 127 -16.85 -21.77 9.16
C GLY A 127 -15.62 -21.49 10.03
N VAL A 128 -14.85 -20.45 9.70
CA VAL A 128 -13.68 -19.95 10.43
C VAL A 128 -13.81 -18.43 10.64
N PRO A 129 -13.03 -17.81 11.53
CA PRO A 129 -12.96 -16.35 11.63
C PRO A 129 -12.60 -15.74 10.28
N ALA A 130 -13.47 -14.90 9.73
CA ALA A 130 -13.22 -14.26 8.44
C ALA A 130 -13.90 -12.90 8.35
N ILE A 131 -13.36 -12.06 7.49
CA ILE A 131 -13.98 -10.83 6.98
C ILE A 131 -13.86 -10.84 5.47
N THR A 132 -14.75 -10.13 4.78
CA THR A 132 -14.50 -9.77 3.39
C THR A 132 -13.95 -8.36 3.31
N ILE A 133 -13.25 -8.04 2.25
CA ILE A 133 -12.75 -6.69 1.95
C ILE A 133 -13.11 -6.41 0.50
N VAL A 134 -13.87 -5.33 0.28
CA VAL A 134 -14.21 -4.88 -1.07
C VAL A 134 -13.04 -4.11 -1.67
N HIS A 135 -12.71 -4.33 -2.94
CA HIS A 135 -11.53 -3.75 -3.58
C HIS A 135 -11.79 -3.13 -4.96
N HIS A 136 -10.86 -2.25 -5.39
CA HIS A 136 -10.96 -1.37 -6.57
C HIS A 136 -12.40 -0.90 -6.87
N ILE A 137 -13.03 -0.34 -5.84
CA ILE A 137 -14.48 -0.10 -5.77
C ILE A 137 -15.04 0.85 -6.83
N GLY A 138 -14.16 1.62 -7.47
CA GLY A 138 -14.52 2.80 -8.26
C GLY A 138 -15.14 2.50 -9.62
N TYR A 139 -15.35 1.26 -10.03
CA TYR A 139 -15.98 0.96 -11.32
C TYR A 139 -17.48 1.29 -11.36
N PRO A 140 -18.11 1.34 -12.55
CA PRO A 140 -19.55 1.59 -12.67
C PRO A 140 -20.43 0.56 -11.91
N PRO A 141 -21.62 0.97 -11.44
CA PRO A 141 -22.61 0.03 -10.89
C PRO A 141 -22.91 -1.09 -11.89
N SER A 142 -23.21 -2.29 -11.40
CA SER A 142 -23.41 -3.52 -12.20
C SER A 142 -22.20 -4.04 -12.98
N TYR A 143 -21.05 -3.36 -12.89
CA TYR A 143 -19.81 -3.78 -13.51
C TYR A 143 -18.65 -3.60 -12.52
N ARG A 144 -18.51 -4.56 -11.59
CA ARG A 144 -17.36 -4.72 -10.68
C ARG A 144 -17.18 -3.61 -9.64
N GLY A 145 -17.93 -2.52 -9.75
CA GLY A 145 -17.98 -1.43 -8.77
C GLY A 145 -18.83 -1.79 -7.56
N ILE A 146 -18.52 -1.17 -6.41
CA ILE A 146 -19.28 -1.38 -5.19
C ILE A 146 -20.73 -0.91 -5.33
N ASP A 147 -21.66 -1.62 -4.69
CA ASP A 147 -23.01 -1.12 -4.43
C ASP A 147 -23.16 -0.77 -2.94
N TRP A 148 -23.18 0.53 -2.64
CA TRP A 148 -23.33 1.04 -1.28
C TRP A 148 -24.70 0.75 -0.65
N ASP A 149 -25.73 0.43 -1.43
CA ASP A 149 -27.05 0.03 -0.89
C ASP A 149 -27.04 -1.43 -0.40
N LEU A 150 -26.08 -2.24 -0.84
CA LEU A 150 -25.89 -3.64 -0.44
C LEU A 150 -24.73 -3.82 0.56
N PHE A 151 -24.02 -2.75 0.90
CA PHE A 151 -22.89 -2.76 1.82
C PHE A 151 -23.32 -3.13 3.25
N ASP A 152 -22.61 -4.09 3.88
CA ASP A 152 -22.81 -4.47 5.28
C ASP A 152 -21.50 -4.38 6.05
N GLU A 153 -21.40 -3.43 6.98
CA GLU A 153 -20.24 -3.17 7.83
C GLU A 153 -19.79 -4.40 8.65
N ARG A 154 -20.71 -5.33 8.93
CA ARG A 154 -20.42 -6.56 9.69
C ARG A 154 -19.80 -7.65 8.81
N VAL A 155 -19.91 -7.49 7.49
CA VAL A 155 -19.37 -8.39 6.48
C VAL A 155 -18.04 -7.85 5.97
N THR A 156 -18.02 -6.56 5.62
CA THR A 156 -16.87 -5.88 5.02
C THR A 156 -16.45 -4.67 5.85
N PRO A 157 -15.72 -4.87 6.96
CA PRO A 157 -15.31 -3.76 7.83
C PRO A 157 -14.23 -2.88 7.21
N LEU A 158 -13.58 -3.33 6.11
CA LEU A 158 -12.48 -2.66 5.44
C LEU A 158 -12.79 -2.49 3.95
N VAL A 159 -12.36 -1.36 3.37
CA VAL A 159 -12.55 -0.97 1.98
C VAL A 159 -11.22 -0.57 1.37
N GLU A 160 -10.86 -1.16 0.24
CA GLU A 160 -9.69 -0.70 -0.52
C GLU A 160 -9.96 0.66 -1.15
N VAL A 161 -9.10 1.62 -0.83
CA VAL A 161 -9.22 3.00 -1.33
C VAL A 161 -8.20 3.33 -2.41
N CYS A 162 -7.13 2.55 -2.52
CA CYS A 162 -6.14 2.68 -3.59
C CYS A 162 -5.41 1.37 -3.89
N SER A 163 -5.19 1.13 -5.18
CA SER A 163 -4.38 0.04 -5.73
C SER A 163 -3.82 0.41 -7.11
N LYS A 164 -3.26 -0.56 -7.86
CA LYS A 164 -2.93 -0.41 -9.29
C LYS A 164 -4.09 0.13 -10.14
N HIS A 165 -5.31 -0.10 -9.69
CA HIS A 165 -6.50 0.37 -10.38
C HIS A 165 -6.66 1.88 -10.32
N GLY A 166 -6.06 2.54 -9.32
CA GLY A 166 -6.19 3.97 -9.03
C GLY A 166 -6.70 4.19 -7.61
N CYS A 167 -7.15 5.41 -7.28
CA CYS A 167 -7.70 5.74 -5.96
C CYS A 167 -9.21 6.02 -6.03
N ALA A 168 -10.01 5.43 -5.16
CA ALA A 168 -11.46 5.62 -5.13
C ALA A 168 -11.95 6.60 -4.06
N MET A 169 -11.06 7.39 -3.45
CA MET A 169 -11.45 8.27 -2.33
C MET A 169 -12.59 9.24 -2.72
N SER A 170 -12.49 9.87 -3.88
CA SER A 170 -13.47 10.82 -4.42
C SER A 170 -13.31 10.98 -5.95
N GLU A 171 -14.23 11.69 -6.59
CA GLU A 171 -14.15 12.00 -8.04
C GLU A 171 -12.85 12.72 -8.42
N THR A 172 -12.31 13.54 -7.53
CA THR A 172 -11.07 14.29 -7.76
C THR A 172 -9.87 13.69 -7.02
N ALA A 173 -9.98 12.44 -6.55
CA ALA A 173 -8.88 11.77 -5.88
C ALA A 173 -7.67 11.61 -6.82
N PRO A 174 -6.43 11.68 -6.26
CA PRO A 174 -5.21 11.44 -7.02
C PRO A 174 -5.23 10.03 -7.63
N PHE A 175 -4.45 9.76 -8.68
CA PHE A 175 -4.41 8.45 -9.37
C PHE A 175 -5.77 8.07 -10.01
N PRO A 176 -6.02 8.55 -11.24
CA PRO A 176 -7.17 8.13 -12.02
C PRO A 176 -7.17 6.62 -12.30
N TYR A 177 -8.35 6.09 -12.63
CA TYR A 177 -8.46 4.70 -13.03
C TYR A 177 -8.02 4.52 -14.49
N TYR A 178 -6.92 3.80 -14.69
CA TYR A 178 -6.36 3.48 -16.01
C TYR A 178 -6.27 1.97 -16.29
N HIS A 179 -6.82 1.15 -15.41
CA HIS A 179 -7.01 -0.27 -15.68
C HIS A 179 -8.00 -0.47 -16.84
N ASP A 180 -7.84 -1.57 -17.58
CA ASP A 180 -8.69 -1.89 -18.74
C ASP A 180 -10.13 -2.31 -18.39
N MET A 181 -10.47 -2.33 -17.10
CA MET A 181 -11.84 -2.49 -16.60
C MET A 181 -12.63 -1.17 -16.70
N GLY A 182 -11.97 -0.04 -16.93
CA GLY A 182 -12.64 1.22 -17.23
C GLY A 182 -12.37 2.33 -16.22
N PRO A 183 -13.10 3.45 -16.35
CA PRO A 183 -12.86 4.64 -15.54
C PRO A 183 -13.52 4.53 -14.16
N ARG A 184 -13.12 5.46 -13.29
CA ARG A 184 -13.76 5.68 -11.99
C ARG A 184 -15.14 6.31 -12.18
N ASP A 185 -16.13 5.83 -11.44
CA ASP A 185 -17.49 6.33 -11.34
C ASP A 185 -17.67 7.01 -9.98
N SER A 186 -18.07 8.29 -9.99
CA SER A 186 -18.18 9.10 -8.76
C SER A 186 -19.18 8.51 -7.75
N ARG A 187 -20.18 7.75 -8.20
CA ARG A 187 -21.21 7.12 -7.35
C ARG A 187 -20.61 6.06 -6.42
N ASN A 188 -19.49 5.47 -6.83
CA ASN A 188 -18.86 4.32 -6.19
C ASN A 188 -17.55 4.71 -5.48
N THR A 189 -17.48 5.95 -5.00
CA THR A 189 -16.33 6.45 -4.25
C THR A 189 -16.50 6.27 -2.75
N VAL A 190 -15.39 6.24 -2.02
CA VAL A 190 -15.36 6.18 -0.54
C VAL A 190 -16.18 7.31 0.07
N TYR A 191 -16.07 8.53 -0.48
CA TYR A 191 -16.83 9.68 0.01
C TYR A 191 -18.35 9.49 -0.10
N GLU A 192 -18.85 8.77 -1.12
CA GLU A 192 -20.28 8.44 -1.19
C GLU A 192 -20.70 7.45 -0.10
N GLY A 193 -19.87 6.45 0.20
CA GLY A 193 -20.11 5.55 1.34
C GLY A 193 -20.15 6.30 2.68
N LEU A 194 -19.20 7.20 2.91
CA LEU A 194 -19.15 8.01 4.13
C LEU A 194 -20.34 8.97 4.27
N LYS A 195 -20.82 9.58 3.17
CA LYS A 195 -22.03 10.43 3.19
C LYS A 195 -23.29 9.68 3.60
N ARG A 196 -23.36 8.37 3.33
CA ARG A 196 -24.46 7.50 3.73
C ARG A 196 -24.41 7.11 5.22
N GLY A 197 -23.36 7.49 5.94
CA GLY A 197 -23.18 7.18 7.36
C GLY A 197 -22.66 5.77 7.62
N LEU A 198 -21.95 5.19 6.64
CA LEU A 198 -21.34 3.86 6.75
C LEU A 198 -19.97 3.92 7.44
N HIS A 199 -19.63 2.85 8.17
CA HIS A 199 -18.41 2.72 8.97
C HIS A 199 -17.49 1.64 8.43
N PHE A 200 -16.34 2.05 7.90
CA PHE A 200 -15.34 1.13 7.37
C PHE A 200 -13.92 1.70 7.45
N GLY A 201 -12.95 0.81 7.58
CA GLY A 201 -11.53 1.13 7.58
C GLY A 201 -11.00 1.23 6.16
N PHE A 202 -9.98 2.06 5.96
CA PHE A 202 -9.30 2.19 4.68
C PHE A 202 -8.14 1.21 4.61
N VAL A 203 -8.00 0.57 3.45
CA VAL A 203 -6.83 -0.25 3.11
C VAL A 203 -6.29 0.14 1.74
N GLY A 204 -5.00 -0.06 1.55
CA GLY A 204 -4.38 -0.05 0.23
C GLY A 204 -3.79 -1.42 -0.03
N SER A 205 -3.86 -1.91 -1.25
CA SER A 205 -3.22 -3.16 -1.66
C SER A 205 -2.76 -3.01 -3.09
N THR A 206 -1.94 -3.94 -3.56
CA THR A 206 -1.27 -3.73 -4.86
C THR A 206 -2.13 -4.14 -6.04
N ASP A 207 -2.97 -5.16 -5.85
CA ASP A 207 -3.56 -5.97 -6.92
C ASP A 207 -2.51 -6.41 -7.96
N HIS A 208 -1.32 -6.78 -7.46
CA HIS A 208 -0.18 -7.06 -8.32
C HIS A 208 -0.33 -8.43 -8.97
N HIS A 209 -0.38 -8.50 -10.31
CA HIS A 209 -0.60 -9.75 -11.04
C HIS A 209 0.66 -10.52 -11.43
N ALA A 210 1.82 -10.08 -10.98
CA ALA A 210 3.10 -10.74 -11.24
C ALA A 210 3.86 -11.14 -9.94
N GLY A 211 3.16 -11.42 -8.84
CA GLY A 211 3.76 -12.05 -7.66
C GLY A 211 4.80 -11.20 -6.94
N TYR A 212 4.54 -9.89 -6.78
CA TYR A 212 5.40 -8.99 -6.00
C TYR A 212 4.55 -8.18 -4.99
N PRO A 213 4.14 -8.81 -3.88
CA PRO A 213 3.33 -8.14 -2.86
C PRO A 213 4.02 -6.89 -2.31
N GLY A 214 3.27 -5.81 -2.13
CA GLY A 214 3.78 -4.53 -1.65
C GLY A 214 4.65 -3.75 -2.63
N SER A 215 4.65 -4.10 -3.92
CA SER A 215 5.33 -3.37 -5.00
C SER A 215 5.15 -1.85 -4.86
N TYR A 216 6.26 -1.12 -4.80
CA TYR A 216 6.25 0.28 -4.42
C TYR A 216 5.56 1.17 -5.46
N GLY A 217 4.54 1.91 -5.01
CA GLY A 217 3.73 2.79 -5.84
C GLY A 217 2.37 2.19 -6.26
N ASP A 218 2.12 0.93 -5.91
CA ASP A 218 0.90 0.23 -6.28
C ASP A 218 -0.17 0.23 -5.16
N GLY A 219 0.14 0.77 -3.97
CA GLY A 219 -0.73 0.67 -2.78
C GLY A 219 -0.12 -0.21 -1.67
N LYS A 220 -0.40 0.14 -0.41
CA LYS A 220 0.02 -0.63 0.77
C LYS A 220 -0.89 -0.36 1.96
N LEU A 221 -1.03 -1.36 2.81
CA LEU A 221 -1.80 -1.31 4.05
C LEU A 221 -0.90 -1.00 5.24
N ALA A 222 -1.33 -0.07 6.07
CA ALA A 222 -0.82 0.13 7.42
C ALA A 222 -1.83 -0.40 8.44
N ALA A 223 -1.38 -1.22 9.39
CA ALA A 223 -2.19 -1.74 10.50
C ALA A 223 -1.59 -1.30 11.84
N LEU A 224 -2.40 -0.69 12.70
CA LEU A 224 -2.00 -0.31 14.06
C LEU A 224 -2.33 -1.43 15.03
N ALA A 225 -1.29 -2.16 15.45
CA ALA A 225 -1.42 -3.30 16.34
C ALA A 225 -0.44 -3.21 17.53
N GLU A 226 -0.67 -4.03 18.56
CA GLU A 226 0.18 -4.07 19.76
C GLU A 226 1.50 -4.81 19.51
N ALA A 227 1.45 -5.89 18.73
CA ALA A 227 2.59 -6.73 18.37
C ALA A 227 2.48 -7.22 16.92
N LYS A 228 3.61 -7.68 16.37
CA LYS A 228 3.68 -8.35 15.06
C LYS A 228 3.26 -9.81 15.23
N THR A 229 1.97 -10.03 15.44
CA THR A 229 1.38 -11.37 15.49
C THR A 229 0.12 -11.39 14.66
N ARG A 230 -0.28 -12.58 14.23
CA ARG A 230 -1.50 -12.77 13.45
C ARG A 230 -2.72 -12.28 14.22
N GLU A 231 -2.78 -12.54 15.53
CA GLU A 231 -3.88 -12.14 16.41
C GLU A 231 -3.96 -10.63 16.57
N SER A 232 -2.84 -9.95 16.84
CA SER A 232 -2.83 -8.50 17.03
C SER A 232 -3.12 -7.74 15.73
N ILE A 233 -2.61 -8.22 14.59
CA ILE A 233 -2.91 -7.62 13.28
C ILE A 233 -4.37 -7.88 12.89
N TRP A 234 -4.89 -9.09 13.13
CA TRP A 234 -6.30 -9.40 12.93
C TRP A 234 -7.22 -8.51 13.77
N GLU A 235 -6.88 -8.28 15.03
CA GLU A 235 -7.61 -7.37 15.92
C GLU A 235 -7.55 -5.91 15.44
N ALA A 236 -6.50 -5.49 14.72
CA ALA A 236 -6.46 -4.21 14.04
C ALA A 236 -7.46 -4.13 12.87
N PHE A 237 -7.59 -5.19 12.08
CA PHE A 237 -8.55 -5.27 10.98
C PHE A 237 -10.00 -5.19 11.49
N LEU A 238 -10.34 -6.00 12.49
CA LEU A 238 -11.69 -6.03 13.08
C LEU A 238 -12.11 -4.67 13.65
N ASN A 239 -11.16 -3.90 14.18
CA ASN A 239 -11.40 -2.57 14.76
C ASN A 239 -11.13 -1.42 13.79
N ARG A 240 -10.89 -1.70 12.50
CA ARG A 240 -10.60 -0.68 11.47
C ARG A 240 -9.42 0.23 11.83
N ARG A 241 -8.46 -0.27 12.61
CA ARG A 241 -7.24 0.46 12.97
C ARG A 241 -6.21 0.35 11.84
N THR A 242 -6.65 0.71 10.65
CA THR A 242 -5.90 0.59 9.41
C THR A 242 -5.87 1.92 8.68
N TYR A 243 -4.96 2.08 7.73
CA TYR A 243 -5.04 3.14 6.75
C TYR A 243 -4.27 2.76 5.49
N ALA A 244 -4.52 3.47 4.40
CA ALA A 244 -3.91 3.20 3.10
C ALA A 244 -2.77 4.18 2.81
N VAL A 245 -1.72 3.69 2.15
CA VAL A 245 -0.70 4.54 1.51
C VAL A 245 -0.48 4.11 0.07
N THR A 246 -0.13 5.03 -0.82
CA THR A 246 0.05 4.71 -2.24
C THR A 246 1.44 4.15 -2.57
N GLY A 247 2.41 4.27 -1.66
CA GLY A 247 3.77 3.75 -1.87
C GLY A 247 4.67 3.98 -0.67
N ASP A 248 5.02 5.23 -0.39
CA ASP A 248 5.81 5.62 0.79
C ASP A 248 5.13 5.17 2.10
N ARG A 249 5.90 4.71 3.09
CA ARG A 249 5.38 4.32 4.42
C ARG A 249 5.15 5.53 5.30
N ILE A 250 4.23 6.40 4.87
CA ILE A 250 3.82 7.58 5.63
C ILE A 250 3.18 7.12 6.95
N ARG A 251 3.87 7.31 8.07
CA ARG A 251 3.38 6.91 9.40
C ARG A 251 2.37 7.93 9.88
N CYS A 252 1.15 7.49 10.15
CA CYS A 252 0.07 8.35 10.62
C CYS A 252 -0.46 7.82 11.96
N ASN A 253 -0.52 8.69 12.96
CA ASN A 253 -1.30 8.49 14.17
C ASN A 253 -2.42 9.54 14.19
N PHE A 254 -3.65 9.10 14.42
CA PHE A 254 -4.84 9.95 14.37
C PHE A 254 -5.81 9.52 15.46
N THR A 255 -6.24 10.47 16.28
CA THR A 255 -7.17 10.22 17.39
C THR A 255 -8.20 11.33 17.53
N VAL A 256 -9.38 10.97 18.05
CA VAL A 256 -10.40 11.92 18.52
C VAL A 256 -10.75 11.56 19.95
N ASN A 257 -10.63 12.51 20.87
CA ASN A 257 -10.78 12.30 22.32
C ASN A 257 -9.93 11.12 22.84
N GLY A 258 -8.73 10.94 22.28
CA GLY A 258 -7.80 9.87 22.63
C GLY A 258 -8.12 8.49 22.01
N ALA A 259 -9.27 8.31 21.36
CA ALA A 259 -9.60 7.09 20.64
C ALA A 259 -8.99 7.08 19.23
N LEU A 260 -8.40 5.96 18.83
CA LEU A 260 -7.69 5.80 17.55
C LEU A 260 -8.64 5.79 16.35
N MET A 261 -8.09 6.09 15.16
CA MET A 261 -8.71 5.79 13.86
C MET A 261 -9.46 4.45 13.86
N GLY A 262 -10.63 4.40 13.22
CA GLY A 262 -11.51 3.23 13.19
C GLY A 262 -12.59 3.20 14.29
N SER A 263 -12.42 4.00 15.36
CA SER A 263 -13.30 4.02 16.52
C SER A 263 -14.63 4.74 16.28
N ILE A 264 -15.70 4.26 16.93
CA ILE A 264 -17.02 4.91 16.98
C ILE A 264 -17.28 5.31 18.43
N LEU A 265 -17.32 6.60 18.71
CA LEU A 265 -17.43 7.16 20.06
C LEU A 265 -18.88 7.51 20.43
N PRO A 266 -19.21 7.47 21.74
CA PRO A 266 -20.47 8.02 22.24
C PRO A 266 -20.54 9.55 22.05
N PRO A 267 -21.74 10.15 22.25
CA PRO A 267 -21.90 11.60 22.13
C PRO A 267 -20.94 12.42 22.98
N SER A 268 -20.29 13.39 22.35
CA SER A 268 -19.44 14.37 23.04
C SER A 268 -19.55 15.76 22.41
N LYS A 269 -19.84 16.74 23.27
CA LYS A 269 -19.93 18.17 22.87
C LYS A 269 -18.58 18.76 22.50
N LYS A 270 -17.53 18.41 23.25
CA LYS A 270 -16.15 18.86 23.01
C LYS A 270 -15.36 17.72 22.38
N ARG A 271 -14.60 18.03 21.35
CA ARG A 271 -13.85 17.05 20.58
C ARG A 271 -12.44 17.56 20.38
N GLU A 272 -11.47 16.83 20.90
CA GLU A 272 -10.05 17.09 20.71
C GLU A 272 -9.52 16.11 19.67
N ILE A 273 -9.12 16.63 18.52
CA ILE A 273 -8.55 15.86 17.42
C ILE A 273 -7.05 16.03 17.48
N CYS A 274 -6.30 14.93 17.56
CA CYS A 274 -4.85 14.92 17.62
C CYS A 274 -4.28 14.04 16.51
N TRP A 275 -3.23 14.53 15.85
CA TRP A 275 -2.58 13.81 14.77
C TRP A 275 -1.06 13.98 14.79
N ASN A 276 -0.36 12.94 14.31
CA ASN A 276 1.08 12.93 14.10
C ASN A 276 1.40 12.24 12.78
N VAL A 277 2.19 12.88 11.94
CA VAL A 277 2.57 12.42 10.61
C VAL A 277 4.09 12.39 10.50
N GLU A 278 4.63 11.25 10.09
CA GLU A 278 6.01 11.10 9.64
C GLU A 278 6.02 10.57 8.20
N ALA A 279 6.30 11.46 7.25
CA ALA A 279 6.38 11.17 5.82
C ALA A 279 7.79 10.74 5.39
N CYS A 280 7.95 10.31 4.15
CA CYS A 280 9.21 9.78 3.58
C CYS A 280 9.93 10.76 2.65
N TYR A 281 9.31 11.91 2.43
CA TYR A 281 9.66 12.98 1.51
C TYR A 281 8.97 14.26 2.05
N PRO A 282 9.34 15.49 1.62
CA PRO A 282 8.65 16.68 2.07
C PRO A 282 7.13 16.57 1.94
N ILE A 283 6.44 16.84 3.04
CA ILE A 283 4.98 16.97 3.06
C ILE A 283 4.61 18.10 2.09
N ASN A 284 3.60 17.83 1.27
CA ASN A 284 2.94 18.81 0.41
C ASN A 284 1.75 19.43 1.16
N LYS A 285 0.85 18.59 1.68
CA LYS A 285 -0.22 19.04 2.56
C LYS A 285 -0.73 17.95 3.48
N ILE A 286 -1.28 18.36 4.62
CA ILE A 286 -2.10 17.53 5.50
C ILE A 286 -3.47 18.20 5.60
N VAL A 287 -4.54 17.47 5.32
CA VAL A 287 -5.91 17.97 5.39
C VAL A 287 -6.70 17.16 6.40
N LEU A 288 -7.17 17.83 7.45
CA LEU A 288 -8.16 17.30 8.39
C LEU A 288 -9.55 17.66 7.88
N TYR A 289 -10.38 16.64 7.70
CA TYR A 289 -11.76 16.80 7.31
C TYR A 289 -12.69 16.52 8.49
N ARG A 290 -13.84 17.20 8.49
CA ARG A 290 -15.04 16.85 9.24
C ARG A 290 -16.18 16.69 8.25
N ASN A 291 -16.80 15.51 8.19
CA ASN A 291 -17.88 15.20 7.25
C ASN A 291 -17.55 15.63 5.81
N LEU A 292 -16.35 15.28 5.35
CA LEU A 292 -15.79 15.62 4.03
C LEU A 292 -15.58 17.13 3.76
N LYS A 293 -15.71 17.98 4.77
CA LYS A 293 -15.36 19.40 4.69
C LYS A 293 -14.00 19.64 5.35
N PRO A 294 -13.05 20.31 4.69
CA PRO A 294 -11.76 20.63 5.31
C PRO A 294 -12.00 21.57 6.50
N VAL A 295 -11.45 21.23 7.66
CA VAL A 295 -11.51 22.07 8.88
C VAL A 295 -10.13 22.58 9.30
N GLN A 296 -9.06 21.88 8.91
CA GLN A 296 -7.68 22.34 9.07
C GLN A 296 -6.84 21.86 7.89
N VAL A 297 -5.99 22.73 7.37
CA VAL A 297 -5.02 22.42 6.30
C VAL A 297 -3.66 22.89 6.75
N VAL A 298 -2.69 21.98 6.76
CA VAL A 298 -1.27 22.31 6.95
C VAL A 298 -0.59 22.27 5.58
N CYS A 299 -0.14 23.44 5.12
CA CYS A 299 0.60 23.56 3.86
C CYS A 299 2.08 23.22 4.09
N GLY A 300 2.63 22.32 3.29
CA GLY A 300 4.01 21.86 3.39
C GLY A 300 5.06 22.95 3.20
N GLU A 301 4.73 23.98 2.42
CA GLU A 301 5.55 25.16 2.20
C GLU A 301 5.73 26.00 3.48
N SER A 302 4.80 25.90 4.43
CA SER A 302 4.91 26.57 5.73
C SER A 302 5.87 25.86 6.70
N LEU A 303 6.27 24.63 6.39
CA LEU A 303 7.14 23.80 7.23
C LEU A 303 8.61 24.15 7.04
N LEU A 304 8.98 25.42 7.22
CA LEU A 304 10.35 25.87 6.97
C LEU A 304 11.31 25.44 8.09
N PRO A 305 12.57 25.09 7.76
CA PRO A 305 13.56 24.77 8.76
C PRO A 305 13.86 26.00 9.63
N LEU A 306 13.56 25.88 10.92
CA LEU A 306 14.08 26.78 11.95
C LEU A 306 15.58 26.47 12.12
N SER A 307 16.45 27.06 11.30
CA SER A 307 17.92 26.99 11.35
C SER A 307 18.46 25.71 12.03
N GLN A 308 18.50 24.57 11.32
CA GLN A 308 18.95 23.32 11.95
C GLN A 308 20.46 23.24 12.00
N LYS A 309 21.01 23.41 13.21
CA LYS A 309 22.42 23.12 13.52
C LYS A 309 22.72 21.62 13.59
N SER A 310 21.75 20.81 14.02
CA SER A 310 21.81 19.34 14.12
C SER A 310 20.38 18.78 14.15
N GLY A 311 20.17 17.55 13.67
CA GLY A 311 18.87 16.90 13.64
C GLY A 311 18.84 15.65 12.76
N LYS A 312 17.63 15.26 12.35
CA LYS A 312 17.39 14.11 11.47
C LYS A 312 17.13 14.56 10.04
N TYR A 313 17.67 13.81 9.09
CA TYR A 313 17.58 14.06 7.65
C TYR A 313 17.15 12.79 6.93
N LYS A 314 16.23 12.88 5.98
CA LYS A 314 15.95 11.79 5.03
C LYS A 314 16.76 11.96 3.76
N LEU A 315 17.41 10.88 3.34
CA LEU A 315 18.22 10.79 2.13
C LEU A 315 17.65 9.70 1.22
N ARG A 316 17.10 10.07 0.07
CA ARG A 316 16.59 9.10 -0.91
C ARG A 316 17.65 8.85 -1.98
N ILE A 317 18.02 7.58 -2.14
CA ILE A 317 18.90 7.10 -3.20
C ILE A 317 18.06 6.23 -4.12
N GLU A 318 17.96 6.63 -5.38
CA GLU A 318 17.13 5.99 -6.40
C GLU A 318 17.98 5.51 -7.57
N THR A 319 17.73 4.30 -8.04
CA THR A 319 18.47 3.65 -9.13
C THR A 319 17.51 3.19 -10.22
N GLY A 320 17.98 3.21 -11.48
CA GLY A 320 17.21 2.72 -12.63
C GLY A 320 17.56 3.45 -13.94
N TRP A 321 16.53 3.90 -14.69
CA TRP A 321 16.63 4.60 -15.98
C TRP A 321 17.35 3.85 -17.13
N GLY A 322 17.68 2.57 -16.93
CA GLY A 322 18.23 1.70 -17.95
C GLY A 322 17.30 1.49 -19.16
N ASN A 323 17.84 0.92 -20.23
CA ASN A 323 17.11 0.49 -21.42
C ASN A 323 16.88 -1.04 -21.44
N ASN A 324 17.12 -1.71 -20.32
CA ASN A 324 17.04 -3.16 -20.22
C ASN A 324 15.56 -3.61 -20.12
N GLU A 325 15.09 -4.23 -21.20
CA GLU A 325 13.68 -4.67 -21.33
C GLU A 325 13.47 -6.04 -20.68
N GLU A 326 14.35 -7.00 -20.97
CA GLU A 326 14.19 -8.41 -20.58
C GLU A 326 15.05 -8.80 -19.38
N GLU A 327 16.34 -8.49 -19.39
CA GLU A 327 17.25 -8.79 -18.28
C GLU A 327 17.20 -7.68 -17.23
N ALA A 328 17.07 -8.05 -15.96
CA ALA A 328 17.10 -7.07 -14.88
C ALA A 328 18.53 -6.54 -14.69
N TYR A 329 18.68 -5.22 -14.51
CA TYR A 329 19.97 -4.67 -14.14
C TYR A 329 20.12 -4.68 -12.62
N GLU A 330 21.18 -5.31 -12.14
CA GLU A 330 21.50 -5.42 -10.72
C GLU A 330 22.24 -4.17 -10.21
N TRP A 331 21.75 -3.65 -9.08
CA TRP A 331 22.35 -2.58 -8.33
C TRP A 331 22.80 -3.10 -6.97
N GLN A 332 24.10 -2.99 -6.72
CA GLN A 332 24.73 -3.17 -5.42
C GLN A 332 25.06 -1.79 -4.87
N CYS A 333 24.45 -1.44 -3.75
CA CYS A 333 24.53 -0.09 -3.20
C CYS A 333 24.93 -0.14 -1.74
N SER A 334 25.73 0.85 -1.32
CA SER A 334 26.02 1.07 0.09
C SER A 334 26.16 2.55 0.40
N VAL A 335 25.83 2.92 1.64
CA VAL A 335 26.05 4.25 2.20
C VAL A 335 26.83 4.10 3.49
N GLN A 336 27.82 4.96 3.67
CA GLN A 336 28.57 5.12 4.92
C GLN A 336 28.37 6.55 5.44
N VAL A 337 28.21 6.68 6.75
CA VAL A 337 28.05 7.98 7.43
C VAL A 337 29.21 8.17 8.42
N THR A 338 29.86 9.33 8.35
CA THR A 338 30.89 9.77 9.30
C THR A 338 30.41 11.00 10.04
N ASP A 339 30.68 11.08 11.34
CA ASP A 339 30.21 12.17 12.22
C ASP A 339 28.67 12.32 12.22
N GLY A 340 27.98 11.18 12.21
CA GLY A 340 26.53 11.03 12.25
C GLY A 340 26.14 9.57 12.41
N LYS A 341 24.84 9.27 12.38
CA LYS A 341 24.31 7.90 12.50
C LYS A 341 23.14 7.66 11.58
N ILE A 342 23.11 6.50 10.91
CA ILE A 342 21.90 5.98 10.25
C ILE A 342 21.01 5.36 11.33
N ILE A 343 19.77 5.84 11.42
CA ILE A 343 18.78 5.40 12.42
C ILE A 343 17.59 4.66 11.80
N GLY A 344 17.50 4.62 10.48
CA GLY A 344 16.47 3.87 9.77
C GLY A 344 16.74 3.78 8.27
N ALA A 345 16.16 2.78 7.64
CA ALA A 345 16.19 2.59 6.19
C ALA A 345 14.82 2.07 5.73
N GLU A 346 14.29 2.66 4.68
CA GLU A 346 13.00 2.31 4.10
C GLU A 346 13.16 1.87 2.64
N PRO A 347 12.79 0.62 2.30
CA PRO A 347 12.84 0.15 0.93
C PRO A 347 11.65 0.66 0.12
N CYS A 348 11.95 1.13 -1.09
CA CYS A 348 11.00 1.50 -2.13
C CYS A 348 11.21 0.59 -3.36
N PHE A 349 11.08 -0.72 -3.15
CA PHE A 349 11.36 -1.73 -4.18
C PHE A 349 10.12 -2.05 -5.01
N ARG A 350 10.35 -2.30 -6.30
CA ARG A 350 9.30 -2.59 -7.28
C ARG A 350 9.55 -3.93 -7.94
N GLY A 351 8.47 -4.64 -8.25
CA GLY A 351 8.48 -5.72 -9.22
C GLY A 351 8.18 -5.20 -10.63
N ARG A 352 8.41 -6.04 -11.63
CA ARG A 352 7.81 -5.90 -12.95
C ARG A 352 6.30 -5.86 -12.80
N SER A 353 5.70 -4.80 -13.34
CA SER A 353 4.26 -4.61 -13.30
C SER A 353 3.58 -5.39 -14.42
N VAL A 354 2.57 -6.17 -14.05
CA VAL A 354 1.56 -6.70 -14.97
C VAL A 354 0.23 -6.14 -14.50
N LEU A 355 -0.43 -5.38 -15.38
CA LEU A 355 -1.68 -4.68 -15.04
C LEU A 355 -2.89 -5.58 -15.22
N SER A 356 -3.07 -6.18 -16.40
CA SER A 356 -4.19 -7.09 -16.70
C SER A 356 -3.65 -8.31 -17.46
N PRO A 357 -3.37 -9.44 -16.80
CA PRO A 357 -2.89 -10.65 -17.47
C PRO A 357 -4.02 -11.24 -18.32
N LYS A 358 -3.79 -11.37 -19.63
CA LYS A 358 -4.73 -12.02 -20.56
C LYS A 358 -4.08 -13.10 -21.42
N ASP A 359 -2.78 -13.34 -21.20
CA ASP A 359 -2.05 -14.35 -21.96
C ASP A 359 -2.45 -15.75 -21.47
N THR A 360 -2.90 -16.59 -22.40
CA THR A 360 -3.22 -18.00 -22.14
C THR A 360 -1.96 -18.85 -21.94
N ASP A 361 -0.80 -18.36 -22.41
CA ASP A 361 0.51 -19.00 -22.17
C ASP A 361 1.27 -18.26 -21.07
N THR A 362 1.30 -18.88 -19.89
CA THR A 362 2.04 -18.38 -18.73
C THR A 362 3.38 -19.10 -18.55
N SER A 363 3.78 -19.96 -19.49
CA SER A 363 4.98 -20.79 -19.34
C SER A 363 6.24 -19.95 -19.20
N GLY A 364 7.10 -20.33 -18.24
CA GLY A 364 8.34 -19.62 -17.95
C GLY A 364 8.20 -18.28 -17.21
N ARG A 365 6.98 -17.88 -16.82
CA ARG A 365 6.74 -16.62 -16.08
C ARG A 365 6.78 -16.78 -14.55
N ASP A 366 7.03 -17.98 -14.04
CA ASP A 366 7.11 -18.29 -12.60
C ASP A 366 8.20 -17.48 -11.85
N LYS A 367 9.18 -16.98 -12.61
CA LYS A 367 10.31 -16.20 -12.10
C LYS A 367 10.28 -14.74 -12.51
N VAL A 368 9.17 -14.24 -13.08
CA VAL A 368 9.06 -12.85 -13.59
C VAL A 368 9.51 -11.81 -12.57
N ASN A 369 9.27 -12.10 -11.29
CA ASN A 369 9.62 -11.26 -10.14
C ASN A 369 10.41 -12.00 -9.06
N ASP A 370 11.19 -13.02 -9.44
CA ASP A 370 12.26 -13.52 -8.58
C ASP A 370 13.42 -12.52 -8.55
N LEU A 371 13.13 -11.34 -7.98
CA LEU A 371 14.01 -10.18 -7.90
C LEU A 371 14.33 -9.96 -6.43
N PRO A 372 15.46 -10.46 -5.90
CA PRO A 372 15.79 -10.40 -4.48
C PRO A 372 16.22 -8.98 -4.06
N ASN A 373 15.31 -8.02 -4.23
CA ASN A 373 15.44 -6.66 -3.73
C ASN A 373 15.36 -6.69 -2.21
N ARG A 374 16.41 -6.28 -1.51
CA ARG A 374 16.44 -6.30 -0.03
C ARG A 374 17.55 -5.41 0.52
N ILE A 375 17.32 -4.93 1.74
CA ILE A 375 18.37 -4.36 2.57
C ILE A 375 19.22 -5.52 3.08
N LEU A 376 20.53 -5.47 2.82
CA LEU A 376 21.49 -6.53 3.16
C LEU A 376 22.10 -6.30 4.55
N SER A 377 22.35 -5.04 4.90
CA SER A 377 22.85 -4.67 6.23
C SER A 377 22.38 -3.27 6.61
N LEU A 378 22.11 -3.07 7.91
CA LEU A 378 21.82 -1.78 8.50
C LEU A 378 22.53 -1.69 9.86
N THR A 379 23.49 -0.79 9.95
CA THR A 379 24.22 -0.43 11.17
C THR A 379 24.15 1.08 11.38
N PRO A 380 24.52 1.59 12.57
CA PRO A 380 24.54 3.04 12.80
C PRO A 380 25.47 3.82 11.87
N ASP A 381 26.48 3.20 11.28
CA ASP A 381 27.48 3.84 10.42
C ASP A 381 27.35 3.45 8.94
N SER A 382 26.57 2.42 8.60
CA SER A 382 26.45 1.94 7.23
C SER A 382 25.11 1.28 6.91
N CYS A 383 24.68 1.39 5.67
CA CYS A 383 23.55 0.63 5.12
C CYS A 383 23.95 0.07 3.77
N SER A 384 23.65 -1.19 3.50
CA SER A 384 23.84 -1.79 2.17
C SER A 384 22.57 -2.49 1.70
N TRP A 385 22.34 -2.49 0.40
CA TRP A 385 21.19 -3.12 -0.21
C TRP A 385 21.50 -3.53 -1.65
N GLN A 386 20.68 -4.43 -2.15
CA GLN A 386 20.63 -4.77 -3.56
C GLN A 386 19.24 -4.56 -4.13
N CYS A 387 19.16 -4.16 -5.38
CA CYS A 387 17.90 -4.12 -6.10
C CYS A 387 18.07 -4.30 -7.61
N PHE A 388 16.97 -4.59 -8.28
CA PHE A 388 16.91 -4.92 -9.68
C PHE A 388 15.89 -4.01 -10.37
N THR A 389 16.28 -3.40 -11.48
CA THR A 389 15.43 -2.44 -12.20
C THR A 389 15.32 -2.77 -13.66
N PHE A 390 14.26 -2.27 -14.31
CA PHE A 390 14.00 -2.41 -15.73
C PHE A 390 13.87 -1.06 -16.41
N LYS A 391 13.74 -1.08 -17.73
CA LYS A 391 13.38 0.09 -18.53
C LYS A 391 12.05 0.68 -18.05
N ASN A 392 12.02 2.00 -17.86
CA ASN A 392 10.75 2.72 -17.67
C ASN A 392 9.92 2.60 -18.94
N MET A 393 8.71 2.05 -18.85
CA MET A 393 7.83 1.87 -20.02
C MET A 393 7.37 3.20 -20.60
N THR A 394 7.15 4.19 -19.73
CA THR A 394 6.79 5.57 -20.07
C THR A 394 7.30 6.51 -18.97
N THR A 395 7.12 7.82 -19.13
CA THR A 395 7.39 8.82 -18.09
C THR A 395 6.45 8.74 -16.88
N LEU A 396 5.37 7.96 -16.95
CA LEU A 396 4.39 7.77 -15.86
C LEU A 396 4.55 6.41 -15.16
N HIS A 397 5.41 5.54 -15.67
CA HIS A 397 5.54 4.15 -15.21
C HIS A 397 6.99 3.88 -14.77
N PRO A 398 7.42 4.40 -13.59
CA PRO A 398 8.76 4.19 -13.10
C PRO A 398 9.00 2.70 -12.80
N GLN A 399 10.10 2.18 -13.32
CA GLN A 399 10.67 0.87 -13.00
C GLN A 399 11.97 1.03 -12.20
N THR A 400 12.10 2.15 -11.49
CA THR A 400 13.20 2.47 -10.58
C THR A 400 12.99 1.80 -9.22
N CYS A 401 14.05 1.65 -8.45
CA CYS A 401 14.00 1.28 -7.03
C CYS A 401 14.67 2.37 -6.21
N ALA A 402 14.29 2.51 -4.93
CA ALA A 402 14.98 3.43 -4.04
C ALA A 402 15.12 2.86 -2.62
N VAL A 403 16.06 3.42 -1.87
CA VAL A 403 16.12 3.31 -0.40
C VAL A 403 16.16 4.71 0.18
N ILE A 404 15.37 4.92 1.24
CA ILE A 404 15.33 6.17 1.99
C ILE A 404 16.01 5.93 3.34
N LEU A 405 17.15 6.56 3.56
CA LEU A 405 17.87 6.50 4.82
C LEU A 405 17.45 7.66 5.71
N GLU A 406 17.24 7.41 7.00
CA GLU A 406 17.13 8.47 8.01
C GLU A 406 18.47 8.57 8.74
N VAL A 407 19.09 9.75 8.67
CA VAL A 407 20.40 10.05 9.23
C VAL A 407 20.26 11.12 10.30
N GLU A 408 20.73 10.81 11.51
CA GLU A 408 20.92 11.77 12.59
C GLU A 408 22.33 12.35 12.53
N GLY A 409 22.46 13.68 12.53
CA GLY A 409 23.75 14.34 12.39
C GLY A 409 23.63 15.86 12.36
N ASP A 410 24.58 16.51 11.70
CA ASP A 410 24.62 17.95 11.49
C ASP A 410 25.03 18.28 10.04
N PRO A 411 25.01 19.57 9.62
CA PRO A 411 25.38 19.94 8.25
C PRO A 411 26.79 19.52 7.82
N SER A 412 27.71 19.21 8.75
CA SER A 412 29.06 18.73 8.46
C SER A 412 29.18 17.20 8.37
N THR A 413 28.18 16.46 8.86
CA THR A 413 28.09 14.98 8.71
C THR A 413 28.31 14.59 7.26
N GLN A 414 29.22 13.64 7.05
CA GLN A 414 29.58 13.15 5.72
C GLN A 414 28.79 11.90 5.37
N VAL A 415 28.31 11.84 4.12
CA VAL A 415 27.59 10.72 3.53
C VAL A 415 28.35 10.28 2.29
N SER A 416 28.91 9.07 2.34
CA SER A 416 29.58 8.43 1.21
C SER A 416 28.65 7.40 0.59
N VAL A 417 28.19 7.65 -0.63
CA VAL A 417 27.32 6.75 -1.39
C VAL A 417 28.16 5.99 -2.41
N ASP A 418 28.07 4.66 -2.43
CA ASP A 418 28.71 3.76 -3.38
C ASP A 418 27.63 2.97 -4.14
N ILE A 419 27.59 3.13 -5.47
CA ILE A 419 26.63 2.46 -6.35
C ILE A 419 27.44 1.74 -7.43
N ASN A 420 27.45 0.41 -7.39
CA ASN A 420 28.20 -0.45 -8.31
C ASN A 420 29.69 -0.03 -8.44
N GLY A 421 30.33 0.35 -7.32
CA GLY A 421 31.73 0.77 -7.26
C GLY A 421 31.97 2.25 -7.58
N ARG A 422 30.94 3.01 -7.97
CA ARG A 422 31.03 4.45 -8.17
C ARG A 422 30.73 5.15 -6.85
N ARG A 423 31.76 5.74 -6.25
CA ARG A 423 31.68 6.39 -4.94
C ARG A 423 31.69 7.91 -5.02
N GLU A 424 30.82 8.55 -4.26
CA GLU A 424 30.80 10.00 -4.06
C GLU A 424 30.46 10.33 -2.61
N THR A 425 31.23 11.28 -2.04
CA THR A 425 31.04 11.75 -0.66
C THR A 425 30.58 13.20 -0.68
N ARG A 426 29.50 13.48 0.05
CA ARG A 426 28.96 14.82 0.26
C ARG A 426 28.66 15.04 1.74
N THR A 427 28.67 16.28 2.19
CA THR A 427 28.11 16.62 3.50
C THR A 427 26.59 16.76 3.44
N ILE A 428 25.91 16.66 4.57
CA ILE A 428 24.48 16.98 4.66
C ILE A 428 24.20 18.42 4.17
N ALA A 429 25.07 19.40 4.47
CA ALA A 429 24.93 20.76 3.96
C ALA A 429 24.86 20.81 2.42
N GLN A 430 25.76 20.08 1.75
CA GLN A 430 25.79 20.02 0.30
C GLN A 430 24.54 19.32 -0.26
N LEU A 431 24.08 18.24 0.37
CA LEU A 431 22.87 17.53 -0.05
C LEU A 431 21.59 18.33 0.21
N LEU A 432 21.56 19.20 1.22
CA LEU A 432 20.46 20.15 1.44
C LEU A 432 20.38 21.19 0.33
N GLU A 433 21.53 21.66 -0.15
CA GLU A 433 21.63 22.63 -1.25
C GLU A 433 21.27 21.99 -2.61
N ALA A 434 21.86 20.83 -2.91
CA ALA A 434 21.62 20.12 -4.15
C ALA A 434 21.86 18.60 -4.01
N GLY A 435 20.91 17.82 -4.53
CA GLY A 435 21.15 16.42 -4.87
C GLY A 435 21.98 16.31 -6.14
N TYR A 436 22.28 15.09 -6.56
CA TYR A 436 23.04 14.82 -7.78
C TYR A 436 22.55 13.55 -8.47
N ALA A 437 22.89 13.43 -9.75
CA ALA A 437 22.61 12.26 -10.56
C ALA A 437 23.90 11.80 -11.26
N GLY A 438 23.93 10.55 -11.68
CA GLY A 438 25.05 10.03 -12.45
C GLY A 438 24.68 8.79 -13.24
N GLU A 439 25.40 8.58 -14.34
CA GLU A 439 25.29 7.39 -15.18
C GLU A 439 26.32 6.34 -14.77
N MET A 440 26.00 5.06 -14.96
CA MET A 440 26.96 3.97 -14.77
C MET A 440 27.99 3.87 -15.90
N LYS A 441 27.62 4.30 -17.11
CA LYS A 441 28.51 4.38 -18.28
C LYS A 441 28.23 5.66 -19.06
N LYS A 442 29.25 6.29 -19.64
CA LYS A 442 29.14 7.58 -20.36
C LYS A 442 28.17 7.56 -21.56
N TRP A 443 27.88 6.38 -22.11
CA TRP A 443 27.06 6.18 -23.32
C TRP A 443 25.80 5.35 -23.05
N HIS A 444 25.47 5.10 -21.78
CA HIS A 444 24.38 4.19 -21.42
C HIS A 444 23.42 4.84 -20.43
N SER A 445 22.15 4.44 -20.48
CA SER A 445 21.08 5.08 -19.70
C SER A 445 20.93 4.58 -18.26
N GLN A 446 21.66 3.54 -17.82
CA GLN A 446 21.59 3.16 -16.40
C GLN A 446 22.14 4.30 -15.58
N ALA A 447 21.28 4.84 -14.73
CA ALA A 447 21.57 6.02 -13.94
C ALA A 447 21.01 5.88 -12.54
N PHE A 448 21.50 6.74 -11.67
CA PHE A 448 21.01 6.88 -10.31
C PHE A 448 20.81 8.36 -9.98
N LYS A 449 20.05 8.59 -8.92
CA LYS A 449 19.81 9.90 -8.34
C LYS A 449 19.91 9.82 -6.83
N VAL A 450 20.78 10.66 -6.26
CA VAL A 450 20.75 11.01 -4.84
C VAL A 450 19.96 12.30 -4.72
N HIS A 451 18.77 12.22 -4.12
CA HIS A 451 17.89 13.37 -3.96
C HIS A 451 18.46 14.36 -2.94
N THR A 452 17.91 15.57 -2.91
CA THR A 452 18.24 16.53 -1.85
C THR A 452 17.92 15.95 -0.49
N ALA A 453 18.75 16.25 0.50
CA ALA A 453 18.47 15.90 1.89
C ALA A 453 17.22 16.63 2.38
N VAL A 454 16.43 15.96 3.20
CA VAL A 454 15.18 16.51 3.71
C VAL A 454 15.26 16.63 5.22
N PRO A 455 15.21 17.85 5.81
CA PRO A 455 15.25 18.02 7.26
C PRO A 455 13.94 17.57 7.92
N ALA A 456 14.02 17.10 9.17
CA ALA A 456 12.89 16.58 9.98
C ALA A 456 11.65 17.47 9.94
N CYS A 457 11.79 18.78 10.04
CA CYS A 457 10.66 19.71 10.03
C CYS A 457 9.80 19.62 8.75
N ARG A 458 10.33 19.11 7.64
CA ARG A 458 9.62 18.95 6.37
C ARG A 458 8.85 17.64 6.23
N TYR A 459 9.12 16.65 7.08
CA TYR A 459 8.46 15.34 7.02
C TYR A 459 7.90 14.83 8.35
N GLN A 460 8.22 15.44 9.49
CA GLN A 460 7.66 15.13 10.81
C GLN A 460 6.85 16.33 11.32
N VAL A 461 5.53 16.14 11.46
CA VAL A 461 4.62 17.18 11.94
C VAL A 461 3.57 16.55 12.86
N SER A 462 3.33 17.19 13.99
CA SER A 462 2.20 16.88 14.87
C SER A 462 1.28 18.10 14.98
N GLY A 463 0.00 17.86 15.20
CA GLY A 463 -0.96 18.93 15.40
C GLY A 463 -2.19 18.49 16.19
N SER A 464 -2.97 19.48 16.58
CA SER A 464 -4.25 19.29 17.22
C SER A 464 -5.27 20.30 16.71
N PHE A 465 -6.55 19.96 16.85
CA PHE A 465 -7.68 20.80 16.51
C PHE A 465 -8.82 20.53 17.50
N SER A 466 -9.31 21.59 18.14
CA SER A 466 -10.47 21.50 19.02
C SER A 466 -11.72 21.87 18.26
N ASP A 467 -12.75 21.04 18.38
CA ASP A 467 -14.03 21.21 17.70
C ASP A 467 -15.20 21.04 18.68
N THR A 468 -16.37 21.51 18.25
CA THR A 468 -17.63 21.34 18.98
C THR A 468 -18.66 20.63 18.12
N ALA A 469 -19.48 19.78 18.75
CA ALA A 469 -20.55 19.07 18.07
C ALA A 469 -21.47 20.03 17.32
N GLY A 470 -21.83 19.66 16.09
CA GLY A 470 -22.71 20.46 15.24
C GLY A 470 -24.17 20.24 15.61
N GLU A 471 -25.02 21.23 15.35
CA GLU A 471 -26.45 21.09 15.58
C GLU A 471 -27.11 20.28 14.45
N GLY A 472 -28.03 19.37 14.80
CA GLY A 472 -28.93 18.72 13.85
C GLY A 472 -28.38 17.50 13.08
N GLN A 473 -27.15 17.05 13.35
CA GLN A 473 -26.61 15.80 12.80
C GLN A 473 -26.70 14.66 13.83
N LYS A 474 -26.78 13.40 13.36
CA LYS A 474 -26.78 12.22 14.24
C LYS A 474 -25.37 11.80 14.66
N GLU A 475 -24.39 12.07 13.80
CA GLU A 475 -23.00 11.68 13.95
C GLU A 475 -22.12 12.59 13.10
N ASP A 476 -20.91 12.84 13.57
CA ASP A 476 -19.84 13.47 12.83
C ASP A 476 -18.69 12.47 12.67
N PHE A 477 -17.92 12.58 11.58
CA PHE A 477 -16.67 11.86 11.43
C PHE A 477 -15.53 12.77 11.02
N TYR A 478 -14.33 12.39 11.44
CA TYR A 478 -13.09 13.09 11.12
C TYR A 478 -12.12 12.14 10.45
N HIS A 479 -11.47 12.57 9.38
CA HIS A 479 -10.42 11.78 8.71
C HIS A 479 -9.29 12.68 8.21
N LEU A 480 -8.15 12.07 7.94
CA LEU A 480 -6.92 12.77 7.53
C LEU A 480 -6.49 12.29 6.14
N GLU A 481 -6.10 13.23 5.28
CA GLU A 481 -5.39 12.94 4.05
C GLU A 481 -4.04 13.65 4.05
N VAL A 482 -2.98 12.91 3.74
CA VAL A 482 -1.61 13.41 3.70
C VAL A 482 -1.06 13.22 2.30
N SER A 483 -0.45 14.25 1.73
CA SER A 483 0.29 14.13 0.47
C SER A 483 1.71 14.64 0.59
N GLN A 484 2.59 14.09 -0.23
CA GLN A 484 4.00 14.45 -0.34
C GLN A 484 4.31 15.07 -1.70
N LEU A 485 5.41 15.81 -1.80
CA LEU A 485 5.83 16.45 -3.06
C LEU A 485 6.26 15.44 -4.15
N ASN A 486 6.57 14.20 -3.79
CA ASN A 486 6.84 13.12 -4.75
C ASN A 486 5.55 12.44 -5.25
N GLY A 487 4.38 12.96 -4.87
CA GLY A 487 3.09 12.47 -5.34
C GLY A 487 2.51 11.29 -4.55
N HIS A 488 3.19 10.76 -3.53
CA HIS A 488 2.62 9.72 -2.66
C HIS A 488 1.65 10.30 -1.62
N TRP A 489 0.68 9.47 -1.23
CA TRP A 489 -0.42 9.85 -0.33
C TRP A 489 -0.64 8.82 0.77
N ALA A 490 -1.21 9.29 1.89
CA ALA A 490 -1.86 8.47 2.90
C ALA A 490 -3.32 8.89 3.07
N PHE A 491 -4.20 7.90 3.20
CA PHE A 491 -5.62 8.07 3.47
C PHE A 491 -5.95 7.40 4.79
N VAL A 492 -6.18 8.19 5.83
CA VAL A 492 -6.35 7.71 7.22
C VAL A 492 -7.81 7.42 7.51
N THR A 493 -8.08 6.25 8.07
CA THR A 493 -9.43 5.82 8.45
C THR A 493 -10.12 6.85 9.37
N PRO A 494 -11.42 7.10 9.20
CA PRO A 494 -12.13 8.05 10.05
C PRO A 494 -12.23 7.62 11.51
N VAL A 495 -12.52 8.60 12.36
CA VAL A 495 -13.09 8.38 13.70
C VAL A 495 -14.47 9.00 13.73
N TRP A 496 -15.46 8.25 14.19
CA TRP A 496 -16.85 8.68 14.26
C TRP A 496 -17.22 9.07 15.70
N VAL A 497 -18.00 10.14 15.85
CA VAL A 497 -18.48 10.64 17.14
C VAL A 497 -19.97 10.92 17.01
N LYS A 498 -20.79 10.19 17.76
CA LYS A 498 -22.24 10.45 17.82
C LYS A 498 -22.49 11.89 18.31
N CYS A 499 -23.60 12.50 17.90
CA CYS A 499 -23.93 13.89 18.24
C CYS A 499 -24.92 13.99 19.40
#